data_AF-A0A9E4B056-F1
#
_entry.id   AF-A0A9E4B056-F1
#
_cell.length_a   1.000
_cell.length_b   1.000
_cell.length_c   1.000
_cell.angle_alpha   90.00
_cell.angle_beta   90.00
_cell.angle_gamma   90.00
#
_symmetry.space_group_name_H-M   'P 1'
#
loop_
_entity.id
_entity.type
_entity.pdbx_description
1 polymer ?
#
loop_
_entity_poly.entity_id
_entity_poly.type
_entity_poly.pdbx_seq_one_letter_code
_entity_poly.pdbx_strand_id
1 'polypeptide(L)'
;MKKTTSMRKTFQSWDGESVVVSWCEPAEAWVFIARHSTVLGPATGGTRLKTYGSPAEALTDAQRLARGMTYKWAGARICLGGGKGVIAMPPDPGPRQRNQALDHYARVLKSMRGAFRTGADLGTTPEDIRRIRRGSGQVVGMREGHPDDPGPFTAVGVFAGIKAALRHRFGDDSPSGRRVLIQGAGGVGRPLAALLAEAGAEILVSDLSPGAAEAVRETCGGQIVSPERMWDAEIDVYAPCAVGATVNPDTIPSLKCAIVAGSANNQLLADSDADSLLGRGILYAPDFMINAGGAIAFTAVARGERDPDLLNAKVAEIGQSLQEIFEEAASKGETPLKAAMNRAEAFLASGGKAWPASGASVR
;
A
#
# COMPACT_ATOMS: atom_id res chain seq x y z
N MET A 1 0.52 32.35 -5.29
CA MET A 1 0.82 32.24 -3.85
C MET A 1 0.31 30.90 -3.34
N LYS A 2 1.20 29.93 -3.11
CA LYS A 2 0.81 28.63 -2.50
C LYS A 2 0.33 28.92 -1.07
N LYS A 3 -0.91 28.59 -0.73
CA LYS A 3 -1.43 28.72 0.63
C LYS A 3 -0.60 27.82 1.53
N THR A 4 0.22 28.38 2.39
CA THR A 4 0.95 27.64 3.43
C THR A 4 -0.10 27.02 4.36
N THR A 5 -0.33 25.72 4.26
CA THR A 5 -1.20 25.02 5.20
C THR A 5 -0.53 25.07 6.57
N SER A 6 -1.12 25.82 7.50
CA SER A 6 -0.62 25.93 8.87
C SER A 6 -0.59 24.56 9.52
N MET A 7 0.50 24.22 10.24
CA MET A 7 0.62 23.02 11.06
C MET A 7 -0.61 22.80 11.95
N ARG A 8 -1.20 23.90 12.47
CA ARG A 8 -2.44 23.86 13.26
C ARG A 8 -3.60 23.24 12.49
N LYS A 9 -3.79 23.60 11.21
CA LYS A 9 -4.85 23.02 10.38
C LYS A 9 -4.62 21.53 10.13
N THR A 10 -3.38 21.13 9.84
CA THR A 10 -3.01 19.71 9.61
C THR A 10 -3.28 18.83 10.82
N PHE A 11 -3.03 19.33 12.04
CA PHE A 11 -3.33 18.58 13.27
C PHE A 11 -4.81 18.65 13.68
N GLN A 12 -5.51 19.75 13.43
CA GLN A 12 -6.94 19.87 13.74
C GLN A 12 -7.82 18.98 12.87
N SER A 13 -7.38 18.67 11.64
CA SER A 13 -8.07 17.73 10.75
C SER A 13 -7.63 16.27 10.92
N TRP A 14 -6.70 15.99 11.83
CA TRP A 14 -6.17 14.64 12.06
C TRP A 14 -7.05 13.89 13.07
N ASP A 15 -7.54 12.73 12.67
CA ASP A 15 -8.39 11.84 13.46
C ASP A 15 -7.62 10.74 14.20
N GLY A 16 -6.30 10.70 14.07
CA GLY A 16 -5.46 9.71 14.72
C GLY A 16 -4.95 10.10 16.11
N GLU A 17 -4.53 9.10 16.89
CA GLU A 17 -4.14 9.24 18.30
C GLU A 17 -2.96 10.19 18.57
N SER A 18 -1.88 10.12 17.78
CA SER A 18 -0.68 10.92 18.06
C SER A 18 0.29 11.01 16.88
N VAL A 19 1.14 12.04 16.88
CA VAL A 19 2.30 12.13 15.99
C VAL A 19 3.52 12.57 16.81
N VAL A 20 4.62 11.83 16.69
CA VAL A 20 5.93 12.24 17.19
C VAL A 20 6.67 12.94 16.06
N VAL A 21 7.20 14.14 16.33
CA VAL A 21 8.01 14.92 15.39
C VAL A 21 9.38 15.15 16.01
N SER A 22 10.44 14.92 15.24
CA SER A 22 11.82 15.14 15.70
C SER A 22 12.70 15.66 14.57
N TRP A 23 13.55 16.63 14.88
CA TRP A 23 14.55 17.17 13.96
C TRP A 23 15.91 16.51 14.22
N CYS A 24 16.57 16.03 13.16
CA CYS A 24 17.92 15.53 13.20
C CYS A 24 18.86 16.55 12.55
N GLU A 25 19.42 17.45 13.36
CA GLU A 25 20.30 18.53 12.88
C GLU A 25 21.49 18.02 12.03
N PRO A 26 22.26 16.98 12.42
CA PRO A 26 23.41 16.54 11.62
C PRO A 26 23.05 15.97 10.24
N ALA A 27 21.83 15.44 10.11
CA ALA A 27 21.33 14.87 8.85
C ALA A 27 20.44 15.85 8.07
N GLU A 28 20.13 17.00 8.65
CA GLU A 28 19.15 17.96 8.17
C GLU A 28 17.80 17.30 7.80
N ALA A 29 17.38 16.33 8.60
CA ALA A 29 16.24 15.47 8.30
C ALA A 29 15.14 15.56 9.37
N TRP A 30 13.88 15.53 8.93
CA TRP A 30 12.73 15.42 9.83
C TRP A 30 12.31 13.97 10.01
N VAL A 31 11.95 13.60 11.23
CA VAL A 31 11.35 12.32 11.59
C VAL A 31 9.91 12.54 12.03
N PHE A 32 9.00 11.79 11.43
CA PHE A 32 7.59 11.73 11.82
C PHE A 32 7.23 10.28 12.14
N ILE A 33 6.60 10.04 13.29
CA ILE A 33 5.96 8.76 13.60
C ILE A 33 4.50 9.04 13.93
N ALA A 34 3.61 8.73 12.99
CA ALA A 34 2.17 8.89 13.15
C ALA A 34 1.55 7.59 13.64
N ARG A 35 0.70 7.67 14.67
CA ARG A 35 -0.14 6.59 15.15
C ARG A 35 -1.59 6.99 14.94
N HIS A 36 -2.30 6.22 14.12
CA HIS A 36 -3.68 6.51 13.82
C HIS A 36 -4.62 5.84 14.83
N SER A 37 -4.49 4.52 15.01
CA SER A 37 -5.30 3.78 15.97
C SER A 37 -4.53 2.61 16.57
N THR A 38 -4.76 2.36 17.86
CA THR A 38 -4.26 1.22 18.63
C THR A 38 -5.37 0.36 19.21
N VAL A 39 -6.61 0.57 18.78
CA VAL A 39 -7.80 -0.19 19.24
C VAL A 39 -7.60 -1.70 19.10
N LEU A 40 -6.97 -2.15 18.00
CA LEU A 40 -6.73 -3.56 17.72
C LEU A 40 -5.40 -4.08 18.27
N GLY A 41 -4.52 -3.21 18.78
CA GLY A 41 -3.19 -3.57 19.25
C GLY A 41 -2.12 -2.51 18.98
N PRO A 42 -0.83 -2.83 19.14
CA PRO A 42 0.26 -1.88 18.97
C PRO A 42 0.28 -1.28 17.55
N ALA A 43 0.50 0.03 17.45
CA ALA A 43 0.62 0.71 16.17
C ALA A 43 1.82 0.14 15.39
N THR A 44 1.57 -0.37 14.20
CA THR A 44 2.57 -1.08 13.39
C THR A 44 2.50 -0.62 11.94
N GLY A 45 3.65 -0.32 11.34
CA GLY A 45 3.76 0.00 9.92
C GLY A 45 5.19 0.31 9.48
N GLY A 46 5.42 0.33 8.17
CA GLY A 46 6.74 0.59 7.60
C GLY A 46 7.28 2.01 7.88
N THR A 47 8.59 2.19 7.71
CA THR A 47 9.21 3.52 7.66
C THR A 47 9.56 3.90 6.24
N ARG A 48 8.98 4.99 5.75
CA ARG A 48 9.32 5.58 4.46
C ARG A 48 10.49 6.54 4.61
N LEU A 49 11.47 6.47 3.71
CA LEU A 49 12.57 7.42 3.63
C LEU A 49 12.51 8.10 2.27
N LYS A 50 12.23 9.41 2.25
CA LYS A 50 11.93 10.15 1.00
C LYS A 50 12.24 11.64 1.17
N THR A 51 12.55 12.33 0.08
CA THR A 51 12.62 13.80 0.03
C THR A 51 11.23 14.40 -0.24
N TYR A 52 10.87 15.46 0.50
CA TYR A 52 9.59 16.17 0.38
C TYR A 52 9.83 17.65 0.10
N GLY A 53 8.84 18.34 -0.50
CA GLY A 53 8.93 19.78 -0.74
C GLY A 53 8.85 20.61 0.54
N SER A 54 8.26 20.06 1.60
CA SER A 54 8.22 20.69 2.93
C SER A 54 7.99 19.66 4.06
N PRO A 55 8.30 20.02 5.33
CA PRO A 55 7.96 19.18 6.48
C PRO A 55 6.45 18.92 6.62
N ALA A 56 5.60 19.86 6.19
CA ALA A 56 4.15 19.70 6.24
C ALA A 56 3.65 18.62 5.27
N GLU A 57 4.27 18.49 4.09
CA GLU A 57 3.98 17.39 3.16
C GLU A 57 4.39 16.03 3.74
N ALA A 58 5.55 15.95 4.38
CA ALA A 58 6.01 14.73 5.04
C ALA A 58 5.08 14.31 6.21
N LEU A 59 4.63 15.27 7.02
CA LEU A 59 3.63 15.04 8.07
C LEU A 59 2.32 14.51 7.49
N THR A 60 1.82 15.15 6.42
CA THR A 60 0.58 14.73 5.76
C THR A 60 0.70 13.31 5.19
N ASP A 61 1.84 12.96 4.59
CA ASP A 61 2.07 11.59 4.09
C ASP A 61 2.14 10.57 5.24
N ALA A 62 2.82 10.90 6.35
CA ALA A 62 2.88 10.05 7.54
C ALA A 62 1.48 9.77 8.11
N GLN A 63 0.67 10.81 8.23
CA GLN A 63 -0.72 10.75 8.69
C GLN A 63 -1.58 9.86 7.77
N ARG A 64 -1.63 10.17 6.47
CA ARG A 64 -2.41 9.39 5.49
C ARG A 64 -2.03 7.92 5.50
N LEU A 65 -0.72 7.61 5.52
CA LEU A 65 -0.24 6.23 5.53
C LEU A 65 -0.51 5.52 6.86
N ALA A 66 -0.46 6.20 8.01
CA ALA A 66 -0.82 5.61 9.30
C ALA A 66 -2.31 5.23 9.36
N ARG A 67 -3.18 6.09 8.81
CA ARG A 67 -4.61 5.77 8.60
C ARG A 67 -4.76 4.56 7.70
N GLY A 68 -4.10 4.55 6.54
CA GLY A 68 -4.09 3.40 5.62
C GLY A 68 -3.66 2.09 6.30
N MET A 69 -2.66 2.12 7.18
CA MET A 69 -2.26 0.93 7.94
C MET A 69 -3.33 0.44 8.91
N THR A 70 -4.12 1.34 9.52
CA THR A 70 -5.23 0.93 10.41
C THR A 70 -6.26 0.11 9.64
N TYR A 71 -6.69 0.65 8.49
CA TYR A 71 -7.68 0.00 7.64
C TYR A 71 -7.12 -1.27 6.97
N LYS A 72 -5.83 -1.28 6.61
CA LYS A 72 -5.15 -2.49 6.13
C LYS A 72 -5.17 -3.62 7.17
N TRP A 73 -4.78 -3.34 8.41
CA TRP A 73 -4.81 -4.35 9.47
C TRP A 73 -6.23 -4.83 9.75
N ALA A 74 -7.18 -3.91 9.85
CA ALA A 74 -8.57 -4.24 10.10
C ALA A 74 -9.20 -5.06 8.96
N GLY A 75 -9.02 -4.61 7.72
CA GLY A 75 -9.50 -5.29 6.52
C GLY A 75 -8.89 -6.68 6.32
N ALA A 76 -7.61 -6.85 6.67
CA ALA A 76 -6.93 -8.14 6.69
C ALA A 76 -7.20 -8.97 7.97
N ARG A 77 -8.07 -8.50 8.87
CA ARG A 77 -8.46 -9.19 10.12
C ARG A 77 -7.29 -9.49 11.06
N ILE A 78 -6.33 -8.57 11.11
CA ILE A 78 -5.14 -8.65 11.93
C ILE A 78 -5.27 -7.69 13.12
N CYS A 79 -5.08 -8.21 14.32
CA CYS A 79 -5.14 -7.41 15.56
C CYS A 79 -3.85 -6.60 15.77
N LEU A 80 -3.64 -5.59 14.92
CA LEU A 80 -2.58 -4.59 15.02
C LEU A 80 -3.16 -3.20 14.79
N GLY A 81 -2.59 -2.21 15.47
CA GLY A 81 -2.91 -0.80 15.24
C GLY A 81 -2.20 -0.25 14.00
N GLY A 82 -2.74 0.81 13.40
CA GLY A 82 -2.10 1.48 12.29
C GLY A 82 -1.14 2.58 12.73
N GLY A 83 0.09 2.50 12.25
CA GLY A 83 1.07 3.57 12.39
C GLY A 83 1.98 3.68 11.17
N LYS A 84 2.78 4.73 11.12
CA LYS A 84 3.75 4.95 10.04
C LYS A 84 4.94 5.77 10.51
N GLY A 85 6.14 5.36 10.11
CA GLY A 85 7.35 6.18 10.16
C GLY A 85 7.61 6.91 8.84
N VAL A 86 8.05 8.16 8.90
CA VAL A 86 8.59 8.91 7.76
C VAL A 86 9.89 9.59 8.19
N ILE A 87 10.95 9.34 7.44
CA ILE A 87 12.22 10.08 7.49
C ILE A 87 12.27 10.97 6.25
N ALA A 88 12.03 12.26 6.44
CA ALA A 88 12.10 13.26 5.38
C ALA A 88 13.53 13.76 5.24
N MET A 89 14.23 13.23 4.23
CA MET A 89 15.62 13.58 3.94
C MET A 89 15.71 14.90 3.17
N PRO A 90 16.82 15.66 3.32
CA PRO A 90 17.13 16.74 2.39
C PRO A 90 17.35 16.19 0.96
N PRO A 91 17.35 17.06 -0.07
CA PRO A 91 17.78 16.67 -1.42
C PRO A 91 19.21 16.13 -1.42
N ASP A 92 19.47 15.10 -2.23
CA ASP A 92 20.79 14.49 -2.46
C ASP A 92 21.60 14.18 -1.18
N PRO A 93 21.03 13.44 -0.21
CA PRO A 93 21.70 13.20 1.06
C PRO A 93 22.92 12.31 0.88
N GLY A 94 24.06 12.72 1.44
CA GLY A 94 25.26 11.88 1.47
C GLY A 94 25.07 10.63 2.34
N PRO A 95 25.87 9.56 2.15
CA PRO A 95 25.77 8.32 2.94
C PRO A 95 25.86 8.56 4.46
N ARG A 96 26.67 9.55 4.89
CA ARG A 96 26.79 9.94 6.30
C ARG A 96 25.50 10.52 6.86
N GLN A 97 24.88 11.46 6.15
CA GLN A 97 23.60 12.07 6.57
C GLN A 97 22.49 11.02 6.64
N ARG A 98 22.43 10.11 5.66
CA ARG A 98 21.49 8.98 5.69
C ARG A 98 21.64 8.15 6.95
N ASN A 99 22.87 7.73 7.27
CA ASN A 99 23.13 6.92 8.47
C ASN A 99 22.79 7.68 9.75
N GLN A 100 23.10 8.98 9.83
CA GLN A 100 22.76 9.82 10.98
C GLN A 100 21.25 9.93 11.18
N ALA A 101 20.47 10.11 10.11
CA ALA A 101 19.01 10.15 10.18
C ALA A 101 18.42 8.81 10.67
N LEU A 102 18.94 7.68 10.18
CA LEU A 102 18.50 6.35 10.60
C LEU A 102 18.84 6.04 12.06
N ASP A 103 20.04 6.40 12.50
CA ASP A 103 20.45 6.22 13.91
C ASP A 103 19.62 7.13 14.83
N HIS A 104 19.28 8.35 14.37
CA HIS A 104 18.36 9.24 15.08
C HIS A 104 16.95 8.68 15.17
N TYR A 105 16.43 8.19 14.05
CA TYR A 105 15.14 7.50 14.00
C TYR A 105 15.08 6.32 14.98
N ALA A 106 16.13 5.50 15.04
CA ALA A 106 16.21 4.38 15.97
C ALA A 106 16.17 4.82 17.44
N ARG A 107 16.79 5.95 17.80
CA ARG A 107 16.71 6.53 19.15
C ARG A 107 15.30 7.02 19.46
N VAL A 108 14.65 7.71 18.53
CA VAL A 108 13.25 8.15 18.68
C VAL A 108 12.35 6.93 18.88
N LEU A 109 12.48 5.90 18.04
CA LEU A 109 11.73 4.65 18.16
C LEU A 109 11.97 3.98 19.52
N LYS A 110 13.22 3.84 19.96
CA LYS A 110 13.56 3.27 21.28
C LYS A 110 12.85 4.02 22.42
N SER A 111 12.76 5.35 22.34
CA SER A 111 12.10 6.18 23.36
C SER A 111 10.59 5.93 23.47
N MET A 112 9.96 5.43 22.40
CA MET A 112 8.53 5.12 22.37
C MET A 112 8.16 3.81 23.09
N ARG A 113 9.14 3.02 23.58
CA ARG A 113 8.94 1.83 24.42
C ARG A 113 7.88 0.84 23.90
N GLY A 114 7.79 0.65 22.58
CA GLY A 114 6.92 -0.32 21.94
C GLY A 114 5.54 0.22 21.56
N ALA A 115 5.27 1.51 21.81
CA ALA A 115 4.05 2.18 21.37
C ALA A 115 3.93 2.24 19.83
N PHE A 116 5.04 2.08 19.11
CA PHE A 116 5.08 1.89 17.67
C PHE A 116 6.09 0.81 17.30
N ARG A 117 5.79 0.01 16.27
CA ARG A 117 6.69 -0.99 15.68
C ARG A 117 6.87 -0.72 14.19
N THR A 118 8.12 -0.67 13.74
CA THR A 118 8.44 -0.31 12.35
C THR A 118 8.80 -1.51 11.49
N GLY A 119 8.57 -1.41 10.17
CA GLY A 119 9.14 -2.32 9.16
C GLY A 119 9.79 -1.57 7.99
N ALA A 120 10.09 -2.29 6.92
CA ALA A 120 10.53 -1.72 5.64
C ALA A 120 9.39 -0.97 4.92
N ASP A 121 9.75 0.06 4.17
CA ASP A 121 8.88 0.76 3.21
C ASP A 121 9.71 1.45 2.10
N LEU A 122 9.04 2.20 1.23
CA LEU A 122 9.65 2.97 0.14
C LEU A 122 10.86 3.78 0.62
N GLY A 123 11.98 3.59 -0.07
CA GLY A 123 13.23 4.31 0.15
C GLY A 123 14.08 3.78 1.29
N THR A 124 13.65 2.71 1.99
CA THR A 124 14.51 1.94 2.91
C THR A 124 15.04 0.68 2.24
N THR A 125 16.22 0.26 2.69
CA THR A 125 16.91 -0.97 2.26
C THR A 125 17.00 -1.95 3.43
N PRO A 126 17.28 -3.24 3.17
CA PRO A 126 17.54 -4.20 4.23
C PRO A 126 18.71 -3.80 5.17
N GLU A 127 19.70 -3.03 4.71
CA GLU A 127 20.74 -2.51 5.61
C GLU A 127 20.22 -1.40 6.51
N ASP A 128 19.34 -0.51 6.00
CA ASP A 128 18.74 0.53 6.82
C ASP A 128 17.88 -0.07 7.94
N ILE A 129 17.10 -1.11 7.64
CA ILE A 129 16.28 -1.80 8.65
C ILE A 129 17.15 -2.52 9.68
N ARG A 130 18.26 -3.15 9.26
CA ARG A 130 19.24 -3.72 10.19
C ARG A 130 19.86 -2.64 11.09
N ARG A 131 20.20 -1.47 10.54
CA ARG A 131 20.71 -0.32 11.30
C ARG A 131 19.69 0.16 12.32
N ILE A 132 18.43 0.34 11.94
CA ILE A 132 17.36 0.73 12.86
C ILE A 132 17.22 -0.31 13.98
N ARG A 133 17.24 -1.61 13.63
CA ARG A 133 17.14 -2.70 14.60
C ARG A 133 18.28 -2.71 15.63
N ARG A 134 19.51 -2.38 15.22
CA ARG A 134 20.66 -2.24 16.14
C ARG A 134 20.41 -1.16 17.20
N GLY A 135 19.72 -0.07 16.84
CA GLY A 135 19.38 1.01 17.77
C GLY A 135 18.09 0.77 18.57
N SER A 136 17.12 0.02 18.02
CA SER A 136 15.85 -0.31 18.67
C SER A 136 15.34 -1.69 18.24
N GLY A 137 15.01 -2.56 19.20
CA GLY A 137 14.41 -3.87 18.91
C GLY A 137 12.97 -3.83 18.38
N GLN A 138 12.36 -2.65 18.22
CA GLN A 138 10.96 -2.46 17.80
C GLN A 138 10.80 -2.53 16.27
N VAL A 139 11.48 -3.50 15.64
CA VAL A 139 11.45 -3.74 14.20
C VAL A 139 10.74 -5.06 13.92
N VAL A 140 9.76 -5.01 13.02
CA VAL A 140 8.99 -6.13 12.51
C VAL A 140 9.41 -6.48 11.09
N GLY A 141 8.91 -7.60 10.55
CA GLY A 141 9.26 -8.06 9.19
C GLY A 141 10.67 -8.63 9.12
N MET A 142 11.07 -9.41 10.11
CA MET A 142 12.40 -10.02 10.17
C MET A 142 12.28 -11.55 10.07
N ARG A 143 12.99 -12.16 9.12
CA ARG A 143 13.10 -13.62 8.95
C ARG A 143 14.56 -14.01 9.11
N GLU A 144 14.83 -14.94 10.04
CA GLU A 144 16.20 -15.43 10.35
C GLU A 144 17.21 -14.30 10.67
N GLY A 145 16.73 -13.18 11.24
CA GLY A 145 17.57 -12.03 11.56
C GLY A 145 17.77 -11.03 10.41
N HIS A 146 17.22 -11.29 9.23
CA HIS A 146 17.25 -10.42 8.06
C HIS A 146 15.88 -9.78 7.79
N PRO A 147 15.81 -8.54 7.27
CA PRO A 147 14.53 -7.98 6.82
C PRO A 147 13.96 -8.81 5.69
N ASP A 148 12.70 -9.21 5.82
CA ASP A 148 11.99 -9.95 4.78
C ASP A 148 11.54 -9.00 3.68
N ASP A 149 11.49 -9.46 2.44
CA ASP A 149 10.94 -8.68 1.32
C ASP A 149 9.44 -8.98 1.19
N PRO A 150 8.55 -8.03 1.54
CA PRO A 150 7.11 -8.23 1.38
C PRO A 150 6.64 -8.14 -0.07
N GLY A 151 7.51 -7.73 -1.00
CA GLY A 151 7.20 -7.46 -2.40
C GLY A 151 6.55 -8.63 -3.13
N PRO A 152 7.19 -9.83 -3.16
CA PRO A 152 6.64 -11.01 -3.80
C PRO A 152 5.27 -11.43 -3.27
N PHE A 153 5.08 -11.45 -1.94
CA PHE A 153 3.77 -11.76 -1.34
C PHE A 153 2.72 -10.70 -1.70
N THR A 154 3.10 -9.43 -1.76
CA THR A 154 2.19 -8.37 -2.19
C THR A 154 1.78 -8.57 -3.66
N ALA A 155 2.70 -9.00 -4.53
CA ALA A 155 2.38 -9.30 -5.92
C ALA A 155 1.39 -10.47 -6.07
N VAL A 156 1.54 -11.53 -5.28
CA VAL A 156 0.58 -12.66 -5.23
C VAL A 156 -0.82 -12.17 -4.82
N GLY A 157 -0.89 -11.32 -3.79
CA GLY A 157 -2.16 -10.75 -3.34
C GLY A 157 -2.83 -9.88 -4.40
N VAL A 158 -2.04 -9.04 -5.08
CA VAL A 158 -2.54 -8.18 -6.17
C VAL A 158 -2.98 -9.00 -7.37
N PHE A 159 -2.24 -10.04 -7.74
CA PHE A 159 -2.63 -10.97 -8.79
C PHE A 159 -3.97 -11.65 -8.47
N ALA A 160 -4.14 -12.17 -7.25
CA ALA A 160 -5.41 -12.76 -6.81
C ALA A 160 -6.56 -11.73 -6.83
N GLY A 161 -6.29 -10.48 -6.45
CA GLY A 161 -7.27 -9.39 -6.52
C GLY A 161 -7.65 -9.00 -7.94
N ILE A 162 -6.70 -8.99 -8.89
CA ILE A 162 -6.98 -8.78 -10.31
C ILE A 162 -7.87 -9.90 -10.84
N LYS A 163 -7.59 -11.16 -10.54
CA LYS A 163 -8.45 -12.29 -10.92
C LYS A 163 -9.88 -12.13 -10.40
N ALA A 164 -10.06 -11.72 -9.14
CA ALA A 164 -11.39 -11.44 -8.58
C ALA A 164 -12.08 -10.27 -9.31
N ALA A 165 -11.35 -9.21 -9.62
CA ALA A 165 -11.88 -8.06 -10.35
C ALA A 165 -12.29 -8.43 -11.79
N LEU A 166 -11.50 -9.26 -12.48
CA LEU A 166 -11.83 -9.81 -13.79
C LEU A 166 -13.12 -10.64 -13.71
N ARG A 167 -13.23 -11.54 -12.72
CA ARG A 167 -14.43 -12.36 -12.53
C ARG A 167 -15.67 -11.51 -12.34
N HIS A 168 -15.59 -10.51 -11.47
CA HIS A 168 -16.72 -9.64 -11.21
C HIS A 168 -17.10 -8.80 -12.43
N ARG A 169 -16.12 -8.33 -13.21
CA ARG A 169 -16.35 -7.43 -14.34
C ARG A 169 -16.76 -8.14 -15.64
N PHE A 170 -16.18 -9.30 -15.90
CA PHE A 170 -16.28 -9.99 -17.18
C PHE A 170 -16.90 -11.39 -17.08
N GLY A 171 -17.13 -11.91 -15.87
CA GLY A 171 -17.70 -13.24 -15.64
C GLY A 171 -16.66 -14.37 -15.64
N ASP A 172 -15.39 -14.08 -15.94
CA ASP A 172 -14.26 -15.02 -15.93
C ASP A 172 -13.06 -14.41 -15.19
N ASP A 173 -12.24 -15.25 -14.54
CA ASP A 173 -11.09 -14.78 -13.74
C ASP A 173 -9.75 -14.86 -14.49
N SER A 174 -9.78 -15.08 -15.80
CA SER A 174 -8.60 -15.36 -16.62
C SER A 174 -7.90 -14.08 -17.05
N PRO A 175 -6.61 -13.90 -16.71
CA PRO A 175 -5.81 -12.81 -17.27
C PRO A 175 -5.46 -13.01 -18.76
N SER A 176 -5.65 -14.21 -19.31
CA SER A 176 -5.22 -14.55 -20.67
C SER A 176 -5.86 -13.65 -21.73
N GLY A 177 -5.03 -13.02 -22.56
CA GLY A 177 -5.46 -12.07 -23.60
C GLY A 177 -5.91 -10.71 -23.07
N ARG A 178 -5.86 -10.47 -21.76
CA ARG A 178 -6.18 -9.15 -21.16
C ARG A 178 -4.97 -8.24 -21.23
N ARG A 179 -5.19 -6.98 -21.58
CA ARG A 179 -4.15 -5.94 -21.61
C ARG A 179 -4.04 -5.30 -20.24
N VAL A 180 -2.88 -5.43 -19.60
CA VAL A 180 -2.63 -4.91 -18.26
C VAL A 180 -1.51 -3.88 -18.28
N LEU A 181 -1.82 -2.63 -17.92
CA LEU A 181 -0.83 -1.57 -17.75
C LEU A 181 -0.32 -1.53 -16.30
N ILE A 182 0.96 -1.84 -16.12
CA ILE A 182 1.65 -1.76 -14.83
C ILE A 182 2.46 -0.46 -14.80
N GLN A 183 2.07 0.46 -13.92
CA GLN A 183 2.83 1.68 -13.66
C GLN A 183 3.76 1.46 -12.46
N GLY A 184 5.05 1.30 -12.72
CA GLY A 184 6.09 1.00 -11.73
C GLY A 184 6.54 -0.46 -11.77
N ALA A 185 7.79 -0.68 -12.17
CA ALA A 185 8.46 -1.97 -12.28
C ALA A 185 9.39 -2.25 -11.07
N GLY A 186 8.97 -1.81 -9.88
CA GLY A 186 9.70 -2.01 -8.62
C GLY A 186 9.49 -3.40 -7.99
N GLY A 187 9.74 -3.49 -6.68
CA GLY A 187 9.70 -4.75 -5.92
C GLY A 187 8.34 -5.48 -5.90
N VAL A 188 7.24 -4.82 -6.28
CA VAL A 188 5.92 -5.46 -6.45
C VAL A 188 5.51 -5.53 -7.93
N GLY A 189 5.70 -4.45 -8.68
CA GLY A 189 5.22 -4.39 -10.06
C GLY A 189 5.93 -5.36 -11.01
N ARG A 190 7.24 -5.59 -10.82
CA ARG A 190 7.98 -6.60 -11.60
C ARG A 190 7.48 -8.04 -11.33
N PRO A 191 7.40 -8.54 -10.09
CA PRO A 191 6.84 -9.87 -9.85
C PRO A 191 5.36 -9.97 -10.24
N LEU A 192 4.57 -8.89 -10.13
CA LEU A 192 3.19 -8.87 -10.63
C LEU A 192 3.14 -9.05 -12.16
N ALA A 193 4.01 -8.37 -12.90
CA ALA A 193 4.12 -8.51 -14.35
C ALA A 193 4.42 -9.96 -14.75
N ALA A 194 5.35 -10.61 -14.03
CA ALA A 194 5.70 -12.01 -14.29
C ALA A 194 4.51 -12.95 -14.06
N LEU A 195 3.80 -12.82 -12.94
CA LEU A 195 2.60 -13.63 -12.65
C LEU A 195 1.50 -13.44 -13.70
N LEU A 196 1.27 -12.21 -14.15
CA LEU A 196 0.26 -11.90 -15.17
C LEU A 196 0.66 -12.43 -16.55
N ALA A 197 1.92 -12.28 -16.94
CA ALA A 197 2.43 -12.79 -18.21
C ALA A 197 2.42 -14.32 -18.26
N GLU A 198 2.79 -15.00 -17.18
CA GLU A 198 2.68 -16.45 -17.05
C GLU A 198 1.22 -16.92 -17.19
N ALA A 199 0.26 -16.11 -16.72
CA ALA A 199 -1.17 -16.35 -16.90
C ALA A 199 -1.71 -15.90 -18.28
N GLY A 200 -0.86 -15.47 -19.21
CA GLY A 200 -1.20 -15.13 -20.59
C GLY A 200 -1.68 -13.69 -20.82
N ALA A 201 -1.51 -12.78 -19.85
CA ALA A 201 -1.86 -11.37 -20.04
C ALA A 201 -0.85 -10.64 -20.94
N GLU A 202 -1.33 -9.64 -21.69
CA GLU A 202 -0.51 -8.74 -22.47
C GLU A 202 -0.03 -7.58 -21.58
N ILE A 203 1.28 -7.53 -21.30
CA ILE A 203 1.85 -6.55 -20.38
C ILE A 203 2.21 -5.25 -21.10
N LEU A 204 1.70 -4.14 -20.58
CA LEU A 204 2.20 -2.80 -20.83
C LEU A 204 2.90 -2.33 -19.55
N VAL A 205 4.11 -1.79 -19.66
CA VAL A 205 4.88 -1.32 -18.50
C VAL A 205 5.31 0.13 -18.67
N SER A 206 5.17 0.93 -17.61
CA SER A 206 5.66 2.30 -17.55
C SER A 206 6.45 2.51 -16.26
N ASP A 207 7.70 2.96 -16.38
CA ASP A 207 8.56 3.30 -15.25
C ASP A 207 9.43 4.51 -15.62
N LEU A 208 9.81 5.31 -14.61
CA LEU A 208 10.75 6.42 -14.80
C LEU A 208 12.18 5.94 -15.03
N SER A 209 12.51 4.73 -14.57
CA SER A 209 13.78 4.05 -14.81
C SER A 209 13.69 3.21 -16.10
N PRO A 210 14.37 3.60 -17.19
CA PRO A 210 14.34 2.83 -18.43
C PRO A 210 14.80 1.38 -18.24
N GLY A 211 15.81 1.16 -17.40
CA GLY A 211 16.31 -0.19 -17.12
C GLY A 211 15.31 -1.07 -16.37
N ALA A 212 14.46 -0.49 -15.51
CA ALA A 212 13.43 -1.25 -14.80
C ALA A 212 12.30 -1.68 -15.75
N ALA A 213 11.87 -0.78 -16.63
CA ALA A 213 10.89 -1.09 -17.67
C ALA A 213 11.42 -2.14 -18.67
N GLU A 214 12.68 -2.01 -19.08
CA GLU A 214 13.34 -2.95 -19.99
C GLU A 214 13.44 -4.36 -19.40
N ALA A 215 13.78 -4.49 -18.11
CA ALA A 215 13.82 -5.78 -17.44
C ALA A 215 12.46 -6.50 -17.43
N VAL A 216 11.35 -5.76 -17.30
CA VAL A 216 10.00 -6.34 -17.42
C VAL A 216 9.72 -6.75 -18.86
N ARG A 217 10.05 -5.90 -19.83
CA ARG A 217 9.89 -6.19 -21.27
C ARG A 217 10.60 -7.49 -21.67
N GLU A 218 11.85 -7.65 -21.24
CA GLU A 218 12.68 -8.82 -21.55
C GLU A 218 12.15 -10.11 -20.91
N THR A 219 11.65 -10.03 -19.67
CA THR A 219 11.24 -11.23 -18.91
C THR A 219 9.81 -11.66 -19.15
N CYS A 220 8.91 -10.71 -19.39
CA CYS A 220 7.47 -10.97 -19.44
C CYS A 220 6.92 -10.96 -20.87
N GLY A 221 7.65 -10.36 -21.82
CA GLY A 221 7.06 -9.97 -23.10
C GLY A 221 6.07 -8.83 -22.89
N GLY A 222 6.21 -7.74 -23.63
CA GLY A 222 5.33 -6.59 -23.43
C GLY A 222 5.79 -5.32 -24.12
N GLN A 223 4.97 -4.28 -23.98
CA GLN A 223 5.24 -2.96 -24.55
C GLN A 223 5.63 -1.97 -23.46
N ILE A 224 6.75 -1.28 -23.65
CA ILE A 224 7.10 -0.12 -22.81
C ILE A 224 6.29 1.09 -23.27
N VAL A 225 5.58 1.72 -22.34
CA VAL A 225 4.81 2.93 -22.57
C VAL A 225 5.40 4.07 -21.74
N SER A 226 5.62 5.22 -22.37
CA SER A 226 6.14 6.38 -21.66
C SER A 226 5.08 6.93 -20.69
N PRO A 227 5.49 7.51 -19.55
CA PRO A 227 4.54 8.04 -18.56
C PRO A 227 3.51 9.02 -19.12
N GLU A 228 3.88 9.77 -20.16
CA GLU A 228 3.01 10.77 -20.79
C GLU A 228 1.94 10.14 -21.69
N ARG A 229 2.20 8.94 -22.22
CA ARG A 229 1.33 8.23 -23.16
C ARG A 229 0.54 7.09 -22.52
N MET A 230 0.71 6.87 -21.21
CA MET A 230 0.05 5.76 -20.52
C MET A 230 -1.48 5.85 -20.60
N TRP A 231 -2.04 7.06 -20.68
CA TRP A 231 -3.48 7.30 -20.77
C TRP A 231 -4.05 7.14 -22.18
N ASP A 232 -3.19 7.07 -23.20
CA ASP A 232 -3.63 6.85 -24.57
C ASP A 232 -4.01 5.38 -24.82
N ALA A 233 -3.41 4.47 -24.04
CA ALA A 233 -3.56 3.03 -24.17
C ALA A 233 -4.96 2.57 -23.75
N GLU A 234 -5.63 1.84 -24.64
CA GLU A 234 -6.81 1.04 -24.31
C GLU A 234 -6.37 -0.25 -23.64
N ILE A 235 -6.84 -0.51 -22.44
CA ILE A 235 -6.40 -1.63 -21.60
C ILE A 235 -7.61 -2.20 -20.84
N ASP A 236 -7.50 -3.43 -20.33
CA ASP A 236 -8.53 -3.97 -19.46
C ASP A 236 -8.30 -3.52 -18.01
N VAL A 237 -7.04 -3.58 -17.56
CA VAL A 237 -6.65 -3.35 -16.17
C VAL A 237 -5.53 -2.31 -16.10
N TYR A 238 -5.75 -1.26 -15.32
CA TYR A 238 -4.69 -0.35 -14.87
C TYR A 238 -4.22 -0.76 -13.47
N ALA A 239 -2.93 -1.08 -13.34
CA ALA A 239 -2.28 -1.52 -12.11
C ALA A 239 -1.25 -0.48 -11.61
N PRO A 240 -1.67 0.54 -10.83
CA PRO A 240 -0.75 1.49 -10.21
C PRO A 240 0.12 0.80 -9.15
N CYS A 241 1.43 0.72 -9.39
CA CYS A 241 2.41 0.02 -8.54
C CYS A 241 3.62 0.90 -8.13
N ALA A 242 3.59 2.20 -8.43
CA ALA A 242 4.67 3.14 -8.15
C ALA A 242 4.35 4.08 -6.96
N VAL A 243 3.57 5.13 -7.22
CA VAL A 243 3.22 6.18 -6.27
C VAL A 243 1.71 6.26 -6.08
N GLY A 244 1.27 6.88 -4.99
CA GLY A 244 -0.14 7.15 -4.75
C GLY A 244 -0.66 8.36 -5.56
N ALA A 245 -1.97 8.60 -5.47
CA ALA A 245 -2.71 9.70 -6.08
C ALA A 245 -2.62 9.77 -7.61
N THR A 246 -2.32 8.66 -8.28
CA THR A 246 -2.30 8.58 -9.74
C THR A 246 -3.71 8.49 -10.32
N VAL A 247 -4.69 8.13 -9.49
CA VAL A 247 -6.12 8.13 -9.83
C VAL A 247 -6.76 9.33 -9.14
N ASN A 248 -7.11 10.34 -9.92
CA ASN A 248 -7.53 11.64 -9.43
C ASN A 248 -8.43 12.35 -10.48
N PRO A 249 -9.03 13.51 -10.15
CA PRO A 249 -9.94 14.19 -11.08
C PRO A 249 -9.34 14.56 -12.44
N ASP A 250 -8.02 14.72 -12.54
CA ASP A 250 -7.33 15.06 -13.79
C ASP A 250 -7.06 13.81 -14.65
N THR A 251 -6.79 12.66 -14.02
CA THR A 251 -6.43 11.41 -14.73
C THR A 251 -7.62 10.52 -15.01
N ILE A 252 -8.63 10.51 -14.12
CA ILE A 252 -9.84 9.68 -14.27
C ILE A 252 -10.46 9.86 -15.66
N PRO A 253 -10.73 11.07 -16.17
CA PRO A 253 -11.36 11.25 -17.48
C PRO A 253 -10.62 10.55 -18.64
N SER A 254 -9.30 10.43 -18.54
CA SER A 254 -8.43 9.83 -19.55
C SER A 254 -8.24 8.32 -19.40
N LEU A 255 -8.66 7.70 -18.28
CA LEU A 255 -8.54 6.25 -18.10
C LEU A 255 -9.40 5.50 -19.11
N LYS A 256 -8.78 4.68 -19.95
CA LYS A 256 -9.43 3.76 -20.89
C LYS A 256 -9.29 2.31 -20.42
N CYS A 257 -9.79 2.05 -19.21
CA CYS A 257 -9.77 0.73 -18.59
C CYS A 257 -11.11 0.34 -17.99
N ALA A 258 -11.31 -0.96 -17.76
CA ALA A 258 -12.47 -1.47 -17.04
C ALA A 258 -12.20 -1.62 -15.53
N ILE A 259 -10.93 -1.82 -15.16
CA ILE A 259 -10.52 -2.14 -13.79
C ILE A 259 -9.31 -1.27 -13.39
N VAL A 260 -9.32 -0.80 -12.13
CA VAL A 260 -8.15 -0.24 -11.45
C VAL A 260 -7.82 -1.15 -10.27
N ALA A 261 -6.66 -1.82 -10.33
CA ALA A 261 -6.24 -2.82 -9.36
C ALA A 261 -4.72 -2.89 -9.28
N GLY A 262 -4.12 -2.16 -8.33
CA GLY A 262 -2.66 -2.05 -8.20
C GLY A 262 -2.14 -2.22 -6.78
N SER A 263 -0.82 -2.14 -6.63
CA SER A 263 -0.13 -2.32 -5.34
C SER A 263 0.20 -1.01 -4.62
N ALA A 264 0.14 0.14 -5.30
CA ALA A 264 0.46 1.42 -4.70
C ALA A 264 -0.46 1.71 -3.50
N ASN A 265 0.08 2.40 -2.48
CA ASN A 265 -0.73 2.87 -1.36
C ASN A 265 -1.30 4.25 -1.70
N ASN A 266 -2.52 4.52 -1.23
CA ASN A 266 -3.26 5.75 -1.48
C ASN A 266 -3.40 6.03 -2.98
N GLN A 267 -3.90 5.05 -3.75
CA GLN A 267 -4.01 5.15 -5.22
C GLN A 267 -4.90 6.32 -5.66
N LEU A 268 -6.02 6.49 -4.95
CA LEU A 268 -6.90 7.63 -5.10
C LEU A 268 -6.28 8.88 -4.46
N LEU A 269 -6.49 10.05 -5.07
CA LEU A 269 -6.15 11.32 -4.43
C LEU A 269 -7.09 11.58 -3.24
N ALA A 270 -8.40 11.38 -3.44
CA ALA A 270 -9.44 11.45 -2.43
C ALA A 270 -10.39 10.24 -2.51
N ASP A 271 -11.00 9.85 -1.39
CA ASP A 271 -11.93 8.70 -1.36
C ASP A 271 -13.13 8.91 -2.32
N SER A 272 -13.56 10.15 -2.55
CA SER A 272 -14.60 10.52 -3.51
C SER A 272 -14.26 10.22 -4.98
N ASP A 273 -12.97 10.02 -5.29
CA ASP A 273 -12.55 9.60 -6.63
C ASP A 273 -13.06 8.19 -6.95
N ALA A 274 -13.37 7.36 -5.94
CA ALA A 274 -14.02 6.07 -6.12
C ALA A 274 -15.44 6.21 -6.72
N ASP A 275 -16.19 7.25 -6.33
CA ASP A 275 -17.51 7.52 -6.89
C ASP A 275 -17.41 7.95 -8.36
N SER A 276 -16.36 8.71 -8.69
CA SER A 276 -16.07 9.13 -10.07
C SER A 276 -15.72 7.93 -10.97
N LEU A 277 -14.97 6.95 -10.45
CA LEU A 277 -14.70 5.70 -11.16
C LEU A 277 -15.99 4.89 -11.37
N LEU A 278 -16.81 4.74 -10.32
CA LEU A 278 -18.09 4.04 -10.40
C LEU A 278 -19.03 4.68 -11.43
N GLY A 279 -19.11 6.01 -11.46
CA GLY A 279 -19.92 6.75 -12.45
C GLY A 279 -19.47 6.54 -13.90
N ARG A 280 -18.21 6.15 -14.12
CA ARG A 280 -17.67 5.76 -15.44
C ARG A 280 -17.72 4.24 -15.67
N GLY A 281 -18.31 3.50 -14.73
CA GLY A 281 -18.38 2.05 -14.76
C GLY A 281 -17.01 1.37 -14.65
N ILE A 282 -16.01 2.01 -14.05
CA ILE A 282 -14.68 1.43 -13.79
C ILE A 282 -14.68 0.79 -12.41
N LEU A 283 -14.36 -0.50 -12.35
CA LEU A 283 -14.25 -1.23 -11.09
C LEU A 283 -12.94 -0.89 -10.39
N TYR A 284 -13.01 -0.38 -9.17
CA TYR A 284 -11.84 -0.11 -8.34
C TYR A 284 -11.67 -1.19 -7.26
N ALA A 285 -10.51 -1.85 -7.22
CA ALA A 285 -10.12 -2.72 -6.12
C ALA A 285 -9.46 -1.87 -5.01
N PRO A 286 -10.07 -1.78 -3.80
CA PRO A 286 -9.54 -0.93 -2.73
C PRO A 286 -8.10 -1.27 -2.38
N ASP A 287 -7.23 -0.26 -2.43
CA ASP A 287 -5.78 -0.43 -2.36
C ASP A 287 -5.32 -1.16 -1.09
N PHE A 288 -5.82 -0.76 0.08
CA PHE A 288 -5.47 -1.35 1.37
C PHE A 288 -5.89 -2.82 1.52
N MET A 289 -6.84 -3.29 0.70
CA MET A 289 -7.24 -4.70 0.64
C MET A 289 -6.36 -5.47 -0.34
N ILE A 290 -6.25 -4.99 -1.59
CA ILE A 290 -5.55 -5.71 -2.64
C ILE A 290 -4.04 -5.82 -2.39
N ASN A 291 -3.43 -4.81 -1.75
CA ASN A 291 -1.99 -4.79 -1.45
C ASN A 291 -1.65 -5.32 -0.03
N ALA A 292 -2.57 -6.04 0.61
CA ALA A 292 -2.38 -6.57 1.97
C ALA A 292 -1.45 -7.81 2.03
N GLY A 293 -1.00 -8.35 0.89
CA GLY A 293 -0.25 -9.62 0.84
C GLY A 293 1.00 -9.63 1.73
N GLY A 294 1.82 -8.58 1.67
CA GLY A 294 2.99 -8.45 2.55
C GLY A 294 2.62 -8.36 4.04
N ALA A 295 1.48 -7.76 4.39
CA ALA A 295 0.98 -7.65 5.75
C ALA A 295 0.51 -9.01 6.30
N ILE A 296 -0.21 -9.78 5.47
CA ILE A 296 -0.68 -11.13 5.80
C ILE A 296 0.52 -12.06 5.99
N ALA A 297 1.43 -12.11 5.00
CA ALA A 297 2.62 -12.95 5.05
C ALA A 297 3.50 -12.60 6.27
N PHE A 298 3.72 -11.31 6.53
CA PHE A 298 4.44 -10.86 7.72
C PHE A 298 3.87 -11.45 9.02
N THR A 299 2.55 -11.40 9.19
CA THR A 299 1.93 -11.92 10.43
C THR A 299 1.96 -13.44 10.53
N ALA A 300 1.86 -14.15 9.41
CA ALA A 300 2.00 -15.60 9.38
C ALA A 300 3.43 -16.02 9.75
N VAL A 301 4.45 -15.36 9.18
CA VAL A 301 5.86 -15.57 9.55
C VAL A 301 6.11 -15.26 11.02
N ALA A 302 5.52 -14.18 11.54
CA ALA A 302 5.62 -13.84 12.97
C ALA A 302 4.99 -14.90 13.90
N ARG A 303 4.04 -15.70 13.40
CA ARG A 303 3.40 -16.83 14.11
C ARG A 303 4.12 -18.16 13.94
N GLY A 304 5.22 -18.19 13.19
CA GLY A 304 6.04 -19.39 13.00
C GLY A 304 5.87 -20.08 11.65
N GLU A 305 5.01 -19.57 10.76
CA GLU A 305 4.90 -20.13 9.41
C GLU A 305 6.19 -19.88 8.61
N ARG A 306 6.67 -20.90 7.91
CA ARG A 306 7.90 -20.86 7.11
C ARG A 306 7.71 -21.41 5.71
N ASP A 307 6.63 -22.14 5.47
CA ASP A 307 6.32 -22.73 4.17
C ASP A 307 5.85 -21.65 3.18
N PRO A 308 6.60 -21.40 2.09
CA PRO A 308 6.22 -20.41 1.09
C PRO A 308 4.87 -20.69 0.43
N ASP A 309 4.49 -21.96 0.24
CA ASP A 309 3.25 -22.33 -0.44
C ASP A 309 2.04 -22.05 0.46
N LEU A 310 2.16 -22.33 1.77
CA LEU A 310 1.14 -21.96 2.75
C LEU A 310 1.00 -20.44 2.88
N LEU A 311 2.11 -19.70 2.86
CA LEU A 311 2.10 -18.23 2.88
C LEU A 311 1.39 -17.67 1.63
N ASN A 312 1.72 -18.19 0.45
CA ASN A 312 1.10 -17.77 -0.80
C ASN A 312 -0.39 -18.12 -0.86
N ALA A 313 -0.77 -19.31 -0.40
CA ALA A 313 -2.18 -19.72 -0.29
C ALA A 313 -2.96 -18.78 0.65
N LYS A 314 -2.38 -18.44 1.80
CA LYS A 314 -2.98 -17.49 2.75
C LYS A 314 -3.16 -16.10 2.15
N VAL A 315 -2.15 -15.62 1.41
CA VAL A 315 -2.21 -14.34 0.72
C VAL A 315 -3.25 -14.33 -0.39
N ALA A 316 -3.41 -15.44 -1.12
CA ALA A 316 -4.38 -15.56 -2.21
C ALA A 316 -5.85 -15.43 -1.74
N GLU A 317 -6.15 -15.62 -0.44
CA GLU A 317 -7.47 -15.35 0.17
C GLU A 317 -7.92 -13.87 -0.02
N ILE A 318 -7.00 -12.96 -0.34
CA ILE A 318 -7.33 -11.58 -0.75
C ILE A 318 -8.31 -11.57 -1.92
N GLY A 319 -8.18 -12.49 -2.89
CA GLY A 319 -9.09 -12.59 -4.03
C GLY A 319 -10.52 -12.86 -3.60
N GLN A 320 -10.73 -13.81 -2.67
CA GLN A 320 -12.05 -14.09 -2.12
C GLN A 320 -12.62 -12.90 -1.35
N SER A 321 -11.80 -12.26 -0.52
CA SER A 321 -12.23 -11.09 0.26
C SER A 321 -12.69 -9.93 -0.65
N LEU A 322 -11.97 -9.70 -1.75
CA LEU A 322 -12.34 -8.69 -2.75
C LEU A 322 -13.59 -9.08 -3.52
N GLN A 323 -13.75 -10.35 -3.91
CA GLN A 323 -14.97 -10.83 -4.56
C GLN A 323 -16.21 -10.52 -3.72
N GLU A 324 -16.18 -10.85 -2.42
CA GLU A 324 -17.27 -10.56 -1.50
C GLU A 324 -17.54 -9.05 -1.35
N ILE A 325 -16.49 -8.22 -1.35
CA ILE A 325 -16.61 -6.76 -1.31
C ILE A 325 -17.29 -6.25 -2.58
N PHE A 326 -16.92 -6.77 -3.75
CA PHE A 326 -17.52 -6.36 -5.01
C PHE A 326 -19.00 -6.74 -5.09
N GLU A 327 -19.36 -7.96 -4.67
CA GLU A 327 -20.75 -8.43 -4.60
C GLU A 327 -21.60 -7.59 -3.62
N GLU A 328 -21.07 -7.32 -2.43
CA GLU A 328 -21.74 -6.48 -1.44
C GLU A 328 -21.97 -5.06 -1.98
N ALA A 329 -20.93 -4.45 -2.54
CA ALA A 329 -20.99 -3.10 -3.10
C ALA A 329 -22.03 -3.01 -4.23
N ALA A 330 -22.02 -3.99 -5.15
CA ALA A 330 -22.97 -4.07 -6.25
C ALA A 330 -24.42 -4.22 -5.74
N SER A 331 -24.66 -5.07 -4.73
CA SER A 331 -26.00 -5.28 -4.16
C SER A 331 -26.60 -4.03 -3.51
N LYS A 332 -25.75 -3.10 -3.05
CA LYS A 332 -26.13 -1.85 -2.37
C LYS A 332 -26.04 -0.62 -3.26
N GLY A 333 -25.54 -0.75 -4.49
CA GLY A 333 -25.27 0.38 -5.38
C GLY A 333 -24.20 1.34 -4.83
N GLU A 334 -23.22 0.84 -4.09
CA GLU A 334 -22.13 1.63 -3.52
C GLU A 334 -20.76 1.27 -4.11
N THR A 335 -19.72 2.05 -3.79
CA THR A 335 -18.36 1.75 -4.24
C THR A 335 -17.74 0.59 -3.47
N PRO A 336 -16.87 -0.23 -4.09
CA PRO A 336 -16.09 -1.24 -3.37
C PRO A 336 -15.27 -0.65 -2.21
N LEU A 337 -14.79 0.58 -2.35
CA LEU A 337 -14.08 1.28 -1.28
C LEU A 337 -14.98 1.46 -0.06
N LYS A 338 -16.20 1.95 -0.24
CA LYS A 338 -17.15 2.13 0.86
C LYS A 338 -17.50 0.81 1.54
N ALA A 339 -17.79 -0.25 0.78
CA ALA A 339 -18.03 -1.58 1.35
C ALA A 339 -16.83 -2.10 2.16
N ALA A 340 -15.60 -1.97 1.63
CA ALA A 340 -14.39 -2.37 2.33
C ALA A 340 -14.15 -1.58 3.62
N MET A 341 -14.38 -0.26 3.58
CA MET A 341 -14.27 0.63 4.74
C MET A 341 -15.28 0.24 5.82
N ASN A 342 -16.54 0.01 5.47
CA ASN A 342 -17.58 -0.44 6.40
C ASN A 342 -17.18 -1.75 7.11
N ARG A 343 -16.62 -2.72 6.38
CA ARG A 343 -16.11 -3.98 6.98
C ARG A 343 -14.99 -3.73 7.97
N ALA A 344 -14.01 -2.91 7.59
CA ALA A 344 -12.88 -2.57 8.45
C ALA A 344 -13.33 -1.79 9.71
N GLU A 345 -14.28 -0.86 9.57
CA GLU A 345 -14.86 -0.10 10.69
C GLU A 345 -15.65 -0.98 11.64
N ALA A 346 -16.44 -1.92 11.12
CA ALA A 346 -17.13 -2.91 11.94
C ALA A 346 -16.14 -3.77 12.74
N PHE A 347 -15.04 -4.22 12.11
CA PHE A 347 -14.00 -4.99 12.79
C PHE A 347 -13.30 -4.16 13.88
N LEU A 348 -12.96 -2.90 13.59
CA LEU A 348 -12.39 -1.95 14.56
C LEU A 348 -13.33 -1.72 15.74
N ALA A 349 -14.62 -1.43 15.48
CA ALA A 349 -15.63 -1.20 16.51
C ALA A 349 -15.86 -2.42 17.40
N SER A 350 -15.70 -3.64 16.87
CA SER A 350 -15.79 -4.87 17.65
C SER A 350 -14.58 -5.14 18.55
N GLY A 351 -13.51 -4.33 18.45
CA GLY A 351 -12.23 -4.61 19.11
C GLY A 351 -11.56 -5.88 18.58
N GLY A 352 -11.79 -6.22 17.30
CA GLY A 352 -11.25 -7.40 16.65
C GLY A 352 -11.96 -8.72 16.99
N LYS A 353 -13.15 -8.66 17.61
CA LYS A 353 -13.91 -9.86 18.05
C LYS A 353 -14.92 -10.36 17.02
N ALA A 354 -15.44 -9.49 16.15
CA ALA A 354 -16.50 -9.84 15.21
C ALA A 354 -16.16 -9.35 13.80
N TRP A 355 -16.37 -10.25 12.84
CA TRP A 355 -16.54 -9.88 11.43
C TRP A 355 -18.05 -9.93 11.16
N PRO A 356 -18.67 -8.90 10.55
CA PRO A 356 -20.03 -9.06 10.10
C PRO A 356 -20.04 -10.20 9.07
N ALA A 357 -20.73 -11.31 9.40
CA ALA A 357 -20.89 -12.41 8.46
C ALA A 357 -21.60 -11.88 7.21
N SER A 358 -21.10 -12.23 6.03
CA SER A 358 -21.82 -12.04 4.78
C SER A 358 -23.14 -12.81 4.87
N GLY A 359 -24.27 -12.10 4.98
CA GLY A 359 -25.60 -12.71 4.91
C GLY A 359 -26.48 -12.70 6.16
N ALA A 360 -26.25 -11.83 7.15
CA ALA A 360 -27.33 -11.49 8.08
C ALA A 360 -28.32 -10.56 7.37
N SER A 361 -29.24 -11.14 6.60
CA SER A 361 -30.46 -10.45 6.16
C SER A 361 -31.08 -9.76 7.37
N VAL A 362 -31.19 -8.43 7.31
CA VAL A 362 -32.06 -7.68 8.21
C VAL A 362 -33.48 -8.12 7.87
N ARG A 363 -34.04 -8.97 8.74
CA ARG A 363 -35.50 -9.13 8.85
C ARG A 363 -36.00 -8.18 9.92
#